data_AF-A0A3E4ZD05-F1
#
_entry.id   AF-A0A3E4ZD05-F1
#
_cell.length_a   1.000
_cell.length_b   1.000
_cell.length_c   1.000
_cell.angle_alpha   90.00
_cell.angle_beta   90.00
_cell.angle_gamma   90.00
#
_symmetry.space_group_name_H-M   'P 1'
#
loop_
_entity.id
_entity.type
_entity.pdbx_description
1 polymer ?
#
loop_
_entity_poly.entity_id
_entity_poly.type
_entity_poly.pdbx_seq_one_letter_code
_entity_poly.pdbx_strand_id
1 'polypeptide(L)'
;MKSTRLLATLLLVAVCAGFSSCEEELEEEPSTIPSPEGGNDSSDLENTYSQYIDDYEKITCKSFIQYNNDTIAFTGITSKGYLMIDLFQKSSETKVFEWIDNTKTDTIYKIHQGYGEYKEVKVHSIELPFIQFHTESSKDFIAMLHFNGSQTLRRALFVNGGQSRMTDCLSTVSTFILNWYNNEYCFIHDCCYTFAGDTVYTVKYGEYDYNVDQYGSRIATNGYGSFQYQFERVSAEEAVGVGIDTDIFNSHYQLRIARINYKTAQNTWGKQQYVTLPFEYEAKAKLSYDITNKSSKIWTYKVNITYYDGTKKEVTLNVNIENGAVQGEDDYNSLLDSYNSLLIVGKWEMTIGNAVATHVTYKNDGTFEYTSTEDNSYKEMGKYKIDGNKLYEMFSDEDEWIISDILLLNSMTLSVQELEADGVTPTGQKYSYQRVE
;
A
#
# COMPACT_ATOMS: atom_id res chain seq x y z
N MET A 1 34.69 -18.29 48.85
CA MET A 1 33.21 -18.29 48.83
C MET A 1 32.74 -16.88 48.46
N LYS A 2 32.55 -16.65 47.16
CA LYS A 2 31.24 -16.41 46.54
C LYS A 2 30.53 -15.18 47.11
N SER A 3 30.73 -14.01 46.50
CA SER A 3 29.59 -13.17 46.15
C SER A 3 29.59 -13.00 44.63
N THR A 4 28.52 -13.50 44.04
CA THR A 4 28.23 -13.49 42.61
C THR A 4 27.90 -12.08 42.17
N ARG A 5 28.54 -11.65 41.07
CA ARG A 5 28.21 -10.46 40.29
C ARG A 5 26.75 -10.51 39.85
N LEU A 6 25.96 -9.49 40.18
CA LEU A 6 24.75 -9.18 39.41
C LEU A 6 25.20 -8.51 38.11
N LEU A 7 25.08 -9.23 37.00
CA LEU A 7 24.97 -8.63 35.67
C LEU A 7 23.61 -7.92 35.62
N ALA A 8 23.62 -6.59 35.61
CA ALA A 8 22.45 -5.82 35.22
C ALA A 8 22.35 -5.92 33.69
N THR A 9 21.54 -6.86 33.23
CA THR A 9 21.09 -6.98 31.85
C THR A 9 20.31 -5.71 31.50
N LEU A 10 20.90 -4.80 30.74
CA LEU A 10 20.19 -3.69 30.11
C LEU A 10 19.28 -4.28 29.01
N LEU A 11 18.02 -4.51 29.37
CA LEU A 11 16.96 -4.80 28.40
C LEU A 11 16.74 -3.53 27.56
N LEU A 12 17.29 -3.52 26.34
CA LEU A 12 16.89 -2.60 25.29
C LEU A 12 15.80 -3.30 24.48
N VAL A 13 14.58 -3.33 25.02
CA VAL A 13 13.42 -3.81 24.28
C VAL A 13 12.83 -2.64 23.52
N ALA A 14 13.15 -2.57 22.22
CA ALA A 14 12.32 -1.85 21.27
C ALA A 14 11.00 -2.65 21.11
N VAL A 15 9.99 -2.31 21.91
CA VAL A 15 8.62 -2.80 21.67
C VAL A 15 8.01 -1.95 20.55
N CYS A 16 8.14 -2.42 19.32
CA CYS A 16 7.23 -2.04 18.24
C CYS A 16 6.30 -3.23 17.99
N ALA A 17 5.34 -3.42 18.90
CA ALA A 17 4.18 -4.26 18.64
C ALA A 17 3.07 -3.36 18.10
N GLY A 18 2.83 -3.43 16.79
CA GLY A 18 1.63 -2.88 16.19
C GLY A 18 0.42 -3.64 16.71
N PHE A 19 -0.36 -3.00 17.56
CA PHE A 19 -1.73 -3.39 17.86
C PHE A 19 -2.66 -2.38 17.21
N SER A 20 -3.31 -2.82 16.14
CA SER A 20 -4.47 -2.18 15.54
C SER A 20 -5.68 -2.42 16.44
N SER A 21 -6.37 -1.35 16.81
CA SER A 21 -7.79 -1.38 17.18
C SER A 21 -8.40 0.00 16.87
N CYS A 22 -9.28 0.01 15.86
CA CYS A 22 -10.32 0.99 15.54
C CYS A 22 -11.00 1.57 16.80
N GLU A 23 -11.58 2.78 16.85
CA GLU A 23 -12.12 3.70 15.83
C GLU A 23 -12.45 5.03 16.55
N GLU A 24 -12.19 6.19 15.95
CA GLU A 24 -13.21 7.25 15.70
C GLU A 24 -12.61 8.37 14.84
N GLU A 25 -13.40 8.77 13.84
CA GLU A 25 -13.09 9.74 12.79
C GLU A 25 -12.83 11.14 13.34
N LEU A 26 -11.60 11.65 13.18
CA LEU A 26 -11.33 13.07 13.04
C LEU A 26 -10.29 13.25 11.93
N GLU A 27 -10.62 14.09 10.97
CA GLU A 27 -9.68 14.60 9.98
C GLU A 27 -8.50 15.27 10.70
N GLU A 28 -7.41 14.54 10.93
CA GLU A 28 -6.11 15.15 11.24
C GLU A 28 -5.36 15.35 9.93
N GLU A 29 -5.24 16.63 9.56
CA GLU A 29 -4.24 17.15 8.63
C GLU A 29 -2.86 16.49 8.86
N PRO A 30 -2.03 16.34 7.81
CA PRO A 30 -0.82 15.55 7.84
C PRO A 30 -0.01 15.83 9.10
N SER A 31 0.18 14.76 9.89
CA SER A 31 1.02 14.73 11.09
C SER A 31 2.31 15.49 10.79
N THR A 32 2.48 16.56 11.55
CA THR A 32 3.55 17.53 11.45
C THR A 32 4.88 16.85 11.11
N ILE A 33 5.41 17.20 9.94
CA ILE A 33 6.84 17.19 9.67
C ILE A 33 7.51 17.72 10.94
N PRO A 34 8.46 17.00 11.58
CA PRO A 34 9.18 17.58 12.70
C PRO A 34 9.84 18.87 12.19
N SER A 35 9.34 20.01 12.66
CA SER A 35 9.93 21.31 12.37
C SER A 35 11.39 21.25 12.75
N PRO A 36 12.34 21.43 11.81
CA PRO A 36 13.74 21.59 12.16
C PRO A 36 13.91 23.02 12.68
N GLU A 37 13.42 23.30 13.88
CA GLU A 37 13.88 24.46 14.64
C GLU A 37 15.29 24.14 15.14
N GLY A 38 16.27 24.55 14.36
CA GLY A 38 17.69 24.40 14.66
C GLY A 38 18.53 25.41 13.90
N GLY A 39 18.00 26.62 13.71
CA GLY A 39 18.84 27.79 13.43
C GLY A 39 19.65 28.12 14.68
N ASN A 40 20.65 27.28 14.99
CA ASN A 40 21.47 27.45 16.16
C ASN A 40 22.43 28.63 15.91
N ASP A 41 22.16 29.77 16.53
CA ASP A 41 23.11 30.88 16.57
C ASP A 41 24.47 30.38 17.07
N SER A 42 25.58 30.91 16.50
CA SER A 42 26.91 30.35 16.75
C SER A 42 27.32 30.34 18.24
N SER A 43 26.76 31.24 19.06
CA SER A 43 26.99 31.26 20.50
C SER A 43 26.37 30.05 21.21
N ASP A 44 25.19 29.61 20.80
CA ASP A 44 24.48 28.48 21.41
C ASP A 44 25.14 27.15 20.99
N LEU A 45 25.65 27.10 19.75
CA LEU A 45 26.45 25.98 19.25
C LEU A 45 27.71 25.76 20.09
N GLU A 46 28.55 26.78 20.26
CA GLU A 46 29.82 26.63 20.99
C GLU A 46 29.59 26.35 22.48
N ASN A 47 28.60 27.01 23.09
CA ASN A 47 28.24 26.77 24.49
C ASN A 47 27.80 25.32 24.71
N THR A 48 26.94 24.80 23.83
CA THR A 48 26.45 23.42 23.93
C THR A 48 27.58 22.42 23.70
N TYR A 49 28.44 22.63 22.71
CA TYR A 49 29.59 21.76 22.48
C TYR A 49 30.54 21.70 23.69
N SER A 50 30.83 22.86 24.30
CA SER A 50 31.74 22.95 25.45
C SER A 50 31.25 22.18 26.69
N GLN A 51 29.94 21.92 26.79
CA GLN A 51 29.36 21.16 27.90
C GLN A 51 29.60 19.64 27.76
N TYR A 52 29.64 19.12 26.53
CA TYR A 52 29.66 17.68 26.28
C TYR A 52 30.98 17.15 25.70
N ILE A 53 31.79 18.03 25.08
CA ILE A 53 32.98 17.63 24.32
C ILE A 53 34.16 18.51 24.71
N ASP A 54 35.15 17.94 25.41
CA ASP A 54 36.32 18.67 25.92
C ASP A 54 37.13 19.40 24.83
N ASP A 55 37.43 18.70 23.73
CA ASP A 55 38.31 19.18 22.65
C ASP A 55 37.53 19.84 21.48
N TYR A 56 36.35 20.40 21.77
CA TYR A 56 35.41 20.86 20.75
C TYR A 56 35.93 21.97 19.82
N GLU A 57 36.88 22.77 20.27
CA GLU A 57 37.51 23.83 19.46
C GLU A 57 38.27 23.26 18.25
N LYS A 58 38.70 21.99 18.32
CA LYS A 58 39.40 21.30 17.23
C LYS A 58 38.45 20.66 16.22
N ILE A 59 37.14 20.71 16.48
CA ILE A 59 36.11 20.16 15.61
C ILE A 59 35.59 21.26 14.70
N THR A 60 35.46 20.94 13.41
CA THR A 60 34.89 21.82 12.38
C THR A 60 33.59 21.23 11.86
N CYS A 61 32.81 22.00 11.09
CA CYS A 61 31.51 21.56 10.57
C CYS A 61 30.55 21.05 11.67
N LYS A 62 30.60 21.67 12.85
CA LYS A 62 29.86 21.30 14.04
C LYS A 62 28.35 21.43 13.82
N SER A 63 27.59 20.46 14.30
CA SER A 63 26.17 20.58 14.56
C SER A 63 25.73 19.73 15.74
N PHE A 64 24.57 20.02 16.30
CA PHE A 64 23.91 19.12 17.24
C PHE A 64 22.41 19.08 16.97
N ILE A 65 21.79 17.95 17.28
CA ILE A 65 20.33 17.77 17.24
C ILE A 65 19.89 17.16 18.56
N GLN A 66 18.80 17.68 19.11
CA GLN A 66 18.13 17.09 20.27
C GLN A 66 16.95 16.25 19.76
N TYR A 67 16.92 14.99 20.17
CA TYR A 67 15.81 14.09 19.90
C TYR A 67 14.81 14.12 21.07
N ASN A 68 13.57 13.75 20.80
CA ASN A 68 12.48 13.76 21.78
C ASN A 68 12.66 12.75 22.93
N ASN A 69 13.66 11.88 22.88
CA ASN A 69 13.90 10.75 23.79
C ASN A 69 15.11 10.97 24.72
N ASP A 70 15.28 12.18 25.27
CA ASP A 70 16.40 12.53 26.20
C ASP A 70 17.80 12.29 25.59
N THR A 71 17.90 12.33 24.26
CA THR A 71 19.16 12.12 23.54
C THR A 71 19.57 13.38 22.80
N ILE A 72 20.83 13.77 22.93
CA ILE A 72 21.46 14.82 22.11
C ILE A 72 22.57 14.19 21.27
N ALA A 73 22.54 14.49 19.97
CA ALA A 73 23.50 14.04 18.99
C ALA A 73 24.43 15.17 18.59
N PHE A 74 25.72 14.88 18.53
CA PHE A 74 26.76 15.79 18.07
C PHE A 74 27.45 15.22 16.84
N THR A 75 27.68 16.08 15.86
CA THR A 75 28.34 15.75 14.59
C THR A 75 29.35 16.79 14.20
N GLY A 76 30.50 16.34 13.69
CA GLY A 76 31.50 17.26 13.17
C GLY A 76 32.66 16.56 12.49
N ILE A 77 33.62 17.34 12.02
CA ILE A 77 34.85 16.86 11.42
C ILE A 77 35.99 17.12 12.40
N THR A 78 36.63 16.04 12.84
CA THR A 78 37.81 16.08 13.72
C THR A 78 38.97 16.83 13.05
N SER A 79 39.95 17.27 13.83
CA SER A 79 41.18 17.90 13.31
C SER A 79 41.98 17.02 12.32
N LYS A 80 41.78 15.70 12.35
CA LYS A 80 42.39 14.75 11.41
C LYS A 80 41.59 14.56 10.11
N GLY A 81 40.39 15.17 10.02
CA GLY A 81 39.52 15.12 8.84
C GLY A 81 38.49 13.99 8.84
N TYR A 82 38.26 13.31 9.97
CA TYR A 82 37.27 12.23 10.09
C TYR A 82 35.95 12.77 10.62
N LEU A 83 34.83 12.32 10.05
CA LEU A 83 33.50 12.53 10.60
C LEU A 83 33.38 11.85 11.97
N MET A 84 32.74 12.53 12.92
CA MET A 84 32.38 11.97 14.22
C MET A 84 30.89 12.09 14.46
N ILE A 85 30.35 11.12 15.20
CA ILE A 85 29.00 11.07 15.72
C ILE A 85 29.09 10.65 17.20
N ASP A 86 28.68 11.55 18.08
CA ASP A 86 28.56 11.25 19.52
C ASP A 86 27.11 11.43 19.96
N LEU A 87 26.58 10.48 20.74
CA LEU A 87 25.28 10.60 21.37
C LEU A 87 25.45 10.63 22.89
N PHE A 88 24.73 11.55 23.52
CA PHE A 88 24.68 11.67 24.97
C PHE A 88 23.23 11.59 25.45
N GLN A 89 23.07 11.04 26.65
CA GLN A 89 21.84 11.22 27.40
C GLN A 89 21.86 12.64 28.00
N LYS A 90 20.85 13.46 27.67
CA LYS A 90 20.81 14.88 28.06
C LYS A 90 20.65 15.07 29.57
N SER A 91 19.80 14.27 30.22
CA SER A 91 19.55 14.36 31.67
C SER A 91 20.76 14.04 32.55
N SER A 92 21.67 13.18 32.08
CA SER A 92 22.82 12.68 32.85
C SER A 92 24.17 13.11 32.28
N GLU A 93 24.17 13.81 31.15
CA GLU A 93 25.35 14.20 30.36
C GLU A 93 26.27 13.01 30.04
N THR A 94 25.74 11.79 30.05
CA THR A 94 26.51 10.57 29.87
C THR A 94 26.62 10.24 28.39
N LYS A 95 27.85 10.02 27.90
CA LYS A 95 28.08 9.53 26.53
C LYS A 95 27.55 8.11 26.40
N VAL A 96 26.57 7.90 25.53
CA VAL A 96 25.96 6.59 25.27
C VAL A 96 26.45 5.96 23.96
N PHE A 97 27.01 6.77 23.07
CA PHE A 97 27.58 6.31 21.81
C PHE A 97 28.69 7.24 21.35
N GLU A 98 29.73 6.65 20.77
CA GLU A 98 30.84 7.35 20.14
C GLU A 98 31.18 6.60 18.86
N TRP A 99 31.31 7.35 17.77
CA TRP A 99 31.79 6.81 16.51
C TRP A 99 32.61 7.85 15.78
N ILE A 100 33.75 7.41 15.28
CA ILE A 100 34.63 8.20 14.41
C ILE A 100 34.87 7.37 13.16
N ASP A 101 34.68 8.01 12.02
CA ASP A 101 34.90 7.39 10.73
C ASP A 101 36.37 6.96 10.57
N ASN A 102 36.59 5.86 9.86
CA ASN A 102 37.92 5.40 9.47
C ASN A 102 38.39 6.07 8.15
N THR A 103 37.47 6.74 7.45
CA THR A 103 37.72 7.41 6.17
C THR A 103 37.55 8.91 6.31
N LYS A 104 38.44 9.68 5.68
CA LYS A 104 38.35 11.15 5.71
C LYS A 104 37.12 11.63 4.96
N THR A 105 36.50 12.68 5.48
CA THR A 105 35.31 13.28 4.89
C THR A 105 35.66 14.57 4.18
N ASP A 106 35.35 14.64 2.89
CA ASP A 106 35.48 15.90 2.14
C ASP A 106 34.43 16.91 2.62
N THR A 107 34.81 18.19 2.62
CA THR A 107 33.93 19.32 2.99
C THR A 107 33.70 20.28 1.82
N ILE A 108 34.21 19.95 0.63
CA ILE A 108 34.03 20.72 -0.59
C ILE A 108 33.50 19.77 -1.67
N TYR A 109 32.27 20.02 -2.12
CA TYR A 109 31.59 19.17 -3.10
C TYR A 109 31.32 19.94 -4.39
N LYS A 110 31.50 19.28 -5.54
CA LYS A 110 31.12 19.81 -6.84
C LYS A 110 29.83 19.16 -7.30
N ILE A 111 28.74 19.93 -7.29
CA ILE A 111 27.40 19.44 -7.61
C ILE A 111 27.03 19.86 -9.02
N HIS A 112 26.71 18.89 -9.87
CA HIS A 112 26.22 19.14 -11.22
C HIS A 112 24.83 19.80 -11.17
N GLN A 113 24.67 20.94 -11.83
CA GLN A 113 23.42 21.72 -11.87
C GLN A 113 22.54 21.36 -13.07
N GLY A 114 23.01 20.49 -13.96
CA GLY A 114 22.42 20.28 -15.28
C GLY A 114 23.24 21.00 -16.35
N TYR A 115 23.03 20.63 -17.61
CA TYR A 115 23.64 21.30 -18.78
C TYR A 115 25.18 21.40 -18.76
N GLY A 116 25.87 20.51 -18.03
CA GLY A 116 27.33 20.54 -17.87
C GLY A 116 27.84 21.57 -16.86
N GLU A 117 26.96 22.27 -16.16
CA GLU A 117 27.31 23.25 -15.13
C GLU A 117 27.56 22.58 -13.78
N TYR A 118 28.50 23.12 -13.00
CA TYR A 118 28.85 22.65 -11.67
C TYR A 118 28.88 23.81 -10.68
N LYS A 119 28.35 23.57 -9.49
CA LYS A 119 28.43 24.49 -8.36
C LYS A 119 29.25 23.87 -7.25
N GLU A 120 30.19 24.64 -6.71
CA GLU A 120 30.92 24.24 -5.52
C GLU A 120 30.11 24.54 -4.26
N VAL A 121 30.03 23.55 -3.37
CA VAL A 121 29.36 23.63 -2.07
C VAL A 121 30.40 23.35 -1.01
N LYS A 122 30.78 24.40 -0.27
CA LYS A 122 31.60 24.29 0.92
C LYS A 122 30.70 24.06 2.13
N VAL A 123 30.91 22.94 2.81
CA VAL A 123 30.17 22.51 3.98
C VAL A 123 30.66 23.28 5.20
N HIS A 124 29.72 23.79 6.01
CA HIS A 124 29.99 24.51 7.25
C HIS A 124 29.36 23.86 8.48
N SER A 125 28.40 22.95 8.31
CA SER A 125 27.87 22.09 9.37
C SER A 125 27.38 20.76 8.80
N ILE A 126 27.41 19.71 9.61
CA ILE A 126 26.87 18.40 9.27
C ILE A 126 25.85 18.05 10.34
N GLU A 127 24.59 17.91 9.99
CA GLU A 127 23.51 17.52 10.92
C GLU A 127 23.19 16.03 10.82
N LEU A 128 22.74 15.44 11.94
CA LEU A 128 22.26 14.06 12.04
C LEU A 128 20.75 14.01 12.33
N PRO A 129 19.87 14.28 11.34
CA PRO A 129 18.43 14.17 11.54
C PRO A 129 17.98 12.79 12.03
N PHE A 130 18.70 11.74 11.62
CA PHE A 130 18.27 10.38 11.86
C PHE A 130 19.46 9.42 12.01
N ILE A 131 19.35 8.48 12.94
CA ILE A 131 20.24 7.33 13.10
C ILE A 131 19.43 6.12 13.58
N GLN A 132 19.68 4.94 12.99
CA GLN A 132 19.13 3.67 13.46
C GLN A 132 20.23 2.63 13.59
N PHE A 133 20.27 1.97 14.75
CA PHE A 133 21.15 0.85 15.03
C PHE A 133 20.49 -0.47 14.61
N HIS A 134 21.25 -1.36 13.98
CA HIS A 134 20.76 -2.66 13.49
C HIS A 134 21.19 -3.84 14.38
N THR A 135 22.10 -3.61 15.34
CA THR A 135 22.53 -4.65 16.28
C THR A 135 22.32 -4.19 17.72
N GLU A 136 22.04 -5.14 18.62
CA GLU A 136 21.95 -4.89 20.06
C GLU A 136 23.24 -4.31 20.65
N SER A 137 24.37 -4.48 19.95
CA SER A 137 25.67 -3.93 20.34
C SER A 137 25.90 -2.46 19.95
N SER A 138 24.95 -1.85 19.24
CA SER A 138 24.99 -0.45 18.75
C SER A 138 26.22 -0.09 17.89
N LYS A 139 26.86 -1.06 17.23
CA LYS A 139 28.05 -0.80 16.39
C LYS A 139 27.76 -0.59 14.91
N ASP A 140 26.66 -1.17 14.43
CA ASP A 140 26.25 -1.09 13.03
C ASP A 140 24.98 -0.25 12.95
N PHE A 141 24.98 0.72 12.04
CA PHE A 141 23.90 1.69 11.92
C PHE A 141 23.77 2.25 10.52
N ILE A 142 22.58 2.77 10.24
CA ILE A 142 22.30 3.64 9.09
C ILE A 142 21.95 5.03 9.64
N ALA A 143 22.60 6.06 9.11
CA ALA A 143 22.36 7.44 9.46
C ALA A 143 22.01 8.27 8.24
N MET A 144 21.11 9.23 8.42
CA MET A 144 20.86 10.27 7.44
C MET A 144 21.58 11.54 7.87
N LEU A 145 22.42 12.07 6.98
CA LEU A 145 23.25 13.23 7.25
C LEU A 145 22.89 14.37 6.30
N HIS A 146 22.83 15.57 6.85
CA HIS A 146 22.65 16.81 6.10
C HIS A 146 23.94 17.61 6.14
N PHE A 147 24.66 17.65 5.01
CA PHE A 147 25.86 18.45 4.84
C PHE A 147 25.44 19.85 4.39
N ASN A 148 25.42 20.80 5.32
CA ASN A 148 24.90 22.13 5.12
C ASN A 148 26.00 23.09 4.64
N GLY A 149 25.70 23.79 3.54
CA GLY A 149 26.56 24.77 2.88
C GLY A 149 25.70 25.82 2.18
N SER A 150 26.11 26.26 0.98
CA SER A 150 25.25 27.09 0.11
C SER A 150 23.97 26.39 -0.36
N GLN A 151 23.88 25.08 -0.13
CA GLN A 151 22.70 24.23 -0.21
C GLN A 151 22.93 23.00 0.69
N THR A 152 21.86 22.37 1.16
CA THR A 152 21.96 21.12 1.94
C THR A 152 22.14 19.92 1.02
N LEU A 153 23.19 19.14 1.26
CA LEU A 153 23.43 17.86 0.59
C LEU A 153 23.02 16.72 1.53
N ARG A 154 22.04 15.92 1.12
CA ARG A 154 21.55 14.78 1.91
C ARG A 154 22.29 13.52 1.53
N ARG A 155 22.78 12.76 2.51
CA ARG A 155 23.59 11.55 2.27
C ARG A 155 23.26 10.49 3.30
N ALA A 156 23.18 9.23 2.88
CA ALA A 156 23.08 8.11 3.79
C ALA A 156 24.47 7.60 4.16
N LEU A 157 24.72 7.41 5.45
CA LEU A 157 25.89 6.75 6.00
C LEU A 157 25.50 5.35 6.44
N PHE A 158 26.17 4.35 5.88
CA PHE A 158 26.08 2.95 6.28
C PHE A 158 27.33 2.60 7.08
N VAL A 159 27.16 2.06 8.27
CA VAL A 159 28.26 1.52 9.08
C VAL A 159 27.96 0.07 9.40
N ASN A 160 28.85 -0.82 8.95
CA ASN A 160 28.71 -2.26 9.13
C ASN A 160 30.08 -2.91 9.32
N GLY A 161 30.26 -3.68 10.41
CA GLY A 161 31.48 -4.45 10.64
C GLY A 161 32.74 -3.59 10.78
N GLY A 162 32.59 -2.35 11.24
CA GLY A 162 33.68 -1.37 11.36
C GLY A 162 34.11 -0.70 10.05
N GLN A 163 33.40 -0.97 8.95
CA GLN A 163 33.52 -0.24 7.68
C GLN A 163 32.40 0.78 7.56
N SER A 164 32.68 1.88 6.88
CA SER A 164 31.71 2.94 6.59
C SER A 164 31.58 3.13 5.09
N ARG A 165 30.37 3.50 4.65
CA ARG A 165 30.11 3.90 3.28
C ARG A 165 29.08 5.02 3.26
N MET A 166 29.43 6.11 2.58
CA MET A 166 28.53 7.24 2.36
C MET A 166 27.98 7.19 0.94
N THR A 167 26.68 7.41 0.75
CA THR A 167 26.10 7.56 -0.60
C THR A 167 26.57 8.84 -1.26
N ASP A 168 26.35 8.97 -2.56
CA ASP A 168 26.36 10.27 -3.22
C ASP A 168 25.24 11.18 -2.68
N CYS A 169 25.25 12.44 -3.12
CA CYS A 169 24.23 13.41 -2.75
C CYS A 169 22.88 12.96 -3.27
N LEU A 170 21.96 12.69 -2.36
CA LEU A 170 20.58 12.34 -2.65
C LEU A 170 19.82 13.63 -2.97
N SER A 171 18.95 13.57 -3.98
CA SER A 171 17.89 14.58 -4.17
C SER A 171 16.96 14.62 -2.96
N THR A 172 16.01 15.54 -2.94
CA THR A 172 15.03 15.70 -1.85
C THR A 172 14.45 14.34 -1.46
N VAL A 173 14.83 13.84 -0.27
CA VAL A 173 14.52 12.46 0.14
C VAL A 173 13.03 12.41 0.54
N SER A 174 12.17 11.89 -0.34
CA SER A 174 10.74 11.71 -0.06
C SER A 174 10.41 10.37 0.57
N THR A 175 11.28 9.37 0.41
CA THR A 175 11.06 7.99 0.86
C THR A 175 12.25 7.50 1.68
N PHE A 176 11.98 6.99 2.88
CA PHE A 176 13.00 6.40 3.74
C PHE A 176 12.41 5.23 4.53
N ILE A 177 12.68 4.01 4.06
CA ILE A 177 12.14 2.76 4.61
C ILE A 177 13.31 1.89 5.05
N LEU A 178 13.53 1.79 6.34
CA LEU A 178 14.72 1.13 6.89
C LEU A 178 14.67 -0.39 6.78
N ASN A 179 13.50 -0.96 7.02
CA ASN A 179 13.27 -2.39 6.84
C ASN A 179 12.44 -2.60 5.57
N TRP A 180 13.14 -2.56 4.43
CA TRP A 180 12.52 -2.85 3.15
C TRP A 180 12.20 -4.34 2.99
N TYR A 181 13.12 -5.21 3.42
CA TYR A 181 12.92 -6.65 3.43
C TYR A 181 13.84 -7.33 4.45
N ASN A 182 13.27 -8.22 5.27
CA ASN A 182 13.95 -9.13 6.21
C ASN A 182 15.03 -8.52 7.12
N ASN A 183 14.99 -7.23 7.44
CA ASN A 183 16.05 -6.52 8.17
C ASN A 183 17.45 -6.67 7.51
N GLU A 184 17.49 -6.83 6.19
CA GLU A 184 18.74 -6.93 5.41
C GLU A 184 18.85 -5.81 4.38
N TYR A 185 17.71 -5.20 4.04
CA TYR A 185 17.58 -4.21 2.98
C TYR A 185 16.86 -2.98 3.47
N CYS A 186 17.25 -1.81 2.98
CA CYS A 186 16.52 -0.55 3.13
C CYS A 186 16.22 0.07 1.76
N PHE A 187 15.26 0.99 1.73
CA PHE A 187 14.90 1.76 0.55
C PHE A 187 15.01 3.24 0.87
N ILE A 188 15.91 3.94 0.18
CA ILE A 188 16.19 5.36 0.38
C ILE A 188 15.98 6.06 -0.95
N HIS A 189 15.04 7.01 -0.96
CA HIS A 189 14.59 7.75 -2.14
C HIS A 189 14.14 6.82 -3.27
N ASP A 190 15.01 6.52 -4.22
CA ASP A 190 14.78 5.77 -5.45
C ASP A 190 15.67 4.53 -5.53
N CYS A 191 16.30 4.12 -4.43
CA CYS A 191 17.30 3.09 -4.44
C CYS A 191 17.10 2.11 -3.27
N CYS A 192 17.19 0.82 -3.59
CA CYS A 192 17.27 -0.26 -2.62
C CYS A 192 18.74 -0.55 -2.30
N TYR A 193 19.08 -0.55 -1.02
CA TYR A 193 20.41 -0.85 -0.53
C TYR A 193 20.41 -2.06 0.39
N THR A 194 21.52 -2.79 0.42
CA THR A 194 21.87 -3.67 1.55
C THR A 194 22.25 -2.82 2.76
N PHE A 195 22.28 -3.40 3.96
CA PHE A 195 22.78 -2.70 5.17
C PHE A 195 24.29 -2.42 5.15
N ALA A 196 25.04 -3.00 4.21
CA ALA A 196 26.43 -2.60 3.93
C ALA A 196 26.53 -1.36 3.04
N GLY A 197 25.39 -0.85 2.52
CA GLY A 197 25.33 0.29 1.61
C GLY A 197 25.58 -0.06 0.14
N ASP A 198 25.50 -1.34 -0.24
CA ASP A 198 25.56 -1.76 -1.64
C ASP A 198 24.21 -1.51 -2.33
N THR A 199 24.26 -0.87 -3.50
CA THR A 199 23.08 -0.71 -4.35
C THR A 199 22.63 -2.05 -4.89
N VAL A 200 21.39 -2.44 -4.61
CA VAL A 200 20.74 -3.63 -5.15
C VAL A 200 20.06 -3.30 -6.49
N TYR A 201 19.26 -2.23 -6.50
CA TYR A 201 18.65 -1.67 -7.70
C TYR A 201 18.20 -0.22 -7.46
N THR A 202 18.01 0.51 -8.55
CA THR A 202 17.36 1.82 -8.56
C THR A 202 16.04 1.75 -9.31
N VAL A 203 15.10 2.61 -8.93
CA VAL A 203 13.82 2.78 -9.61
C VAL A 203 13.77 4.14 -10.29
N LYS A 204 12.85 4.28 -11.24
CA LYS A 204 12.59 5.55 -11.91
C LYS A 204 11.14 5.94 -11.69
N TYR A 205 10.95 6.93 -10.84
CA TYR A 205 9.65 7.55 -10.61
C TYR A 205 9.14 8.22 -11.89
N GLY A 206 7.88 7.95 -12.23
CA GLY A 206 7.13 8.70 -13.21
C GLY A 206 6.69 10.06 -12.67
N GLU A 207 6.09 10.87 -13.53
CA GLU A 207 5.63 12.23 -13.20
C GLU A 207 4.72 12.30 -11.97
N TYR A 208 3.94 11.25 -11.72
CA TYR A 208 2.97 11.17 -10.63
C TYR A 208 3.38 10.19 -9.51
N ASP A 209 4.60 9.66 -9.54
CA ASP A 209 5.10 8.79 -8.48
C ASP A 209 5.86 9.63 -7.44
N TYR A 210 5.22 9.96 -6.32
CA TYR A 210 5.84 10.73 -5.24
C TYR A 210 6.61 9.84 -4.24
N ASN A 211 6.25 8.55 -4.20
CA ASN A 211 6.86 7.55 -3.32
C ASN A 211 6.85 6.15 -3.95
N VAL A 212 7.48 5.21 -3.25
CA VAL A 212 7.65 3.82 -3.72
C VAL A 212 6.32 3.04 -3.81
N ASP A 213 5.31 3.38 -3.02
CA ASP A 213 4.01 2.70 -3.05
C ASP A 213 3.18 3.10 -4.27
N GLN A 214 3.24 4.38 -4.67
CA GLN A 214 2.64 4.87 -5.90
C GLN A 214 3.34 4.29 -7.13
N TYR A 215 4.68 4.22 -7.10
CA TYR A 215 5.45 3.52 -8.11
C TYR A 215 5.03 2.04 -8.22
N GLY A 216 4.89 1.36 -7.08
CA GLY A 216 4.39 -0.02 -7.03
C GLY A 216 2.98 -0.15 -7.62
N SER A 217 2.07 0.75 -7.25
CA SER A 217 0.69 0.77 -7.75
C SER A 217 0.64 0.97 -9.27
N ARG A 218 1.48 1.87 -9.82
CA ARG A 218 1.62 2.06 -11.26
C ARG A 218 2.13 0.80 -11.96
N ILE A 219 3.08 0.07 -11.37
CA ILE A 219 3.53 -1.22 -11.92
C ILE A 219 2.39 -2.23 -11.89
N ALA A 220 1.67 -2.34 -10.77
CA ALA A 220 0.57 -3.29 -10.59
C ALA A 220 -0.50 -3.12 -11.66
N THR A 221 -0.82 -1.86 -11.99
CA THR A 221 -1.81 -1.52 -13.02
C THR A 221 -1.27 -1.50 -14.46
N ASN A 222 0.01 -1.85 -14.68
CA ASN A 222 0.69 -1.66 -15.95
C ASN A 222 0.60 -0.21 -16.48
N GLY A 223 0.50 0.78 -15.58
CA GLY A 223 0.37 2.20 -15.90
C GLY A 223 -1.06 2.69 -16.12
N TYR A 224 -2.08 1.83 -15.98
CA TYR A 224 -3.47 2.18 -16.27
C TYR A 224 -4.30 2.45 -14.99
N GLY A 225 -4.77 3.68 -14.83
CA GLY A 225 -5.66 4.07 -13.73
C GLY A 225 -4.93 4.52 -12.47
N SER A 226 -5.70 5.02 -11.51
CA SER A 226 -5.23 5.68 -10.28
C SER A 226 -5.40 4.83 -9.02
N PHE A 227 -5.53 3.52 -9.19
CA PHE A 227 -5.79 2.60 -8.07
C PHE A 227 -4.57 2.47 -7.17
N GLN A 228 -4.80 2.52 -5.87
CA GLN A 228 -3.75 2.35 -4.87
C GLN A 228 -3.75 0.93 -4.34
N TYR A 229 -2.57 0.35 -4.27
CA TYR A 229 -2.31 -0.96 -3.73
C TYR A 229 -1.50 -0.82 -2.44
N GLN A 230 -1.79 -1.69 -1.48
CA GLN A 230 -0.94 -1.93 -0.32
C GLN A 230 -0.06 -3.14 -0.60
N PHE A 231 1.25 -3.03 -0.33
CA PHE A 231 2.23 -4.01 -0.77
C PHE A 231 2.86 -4.77 0.40
N GLU A 232 2.84 -6.10 0.30
CA GLU A 232 3.60 -7.00 1.16
C GLU A 232 4.81 -7.54 0.40
N ARG A 233 6.00 -7.42 1.01
CA ARG A 233 7.28 -7.76 0.38
C ARG A 233 7.49 -9.27 0.42
N VAL A 234 7.81 -9.86 -0.73
CA VAL A 234 8.14 -11.31 -0.82
C VAL A 234 9.64 -11.53 -1.05
N SER A 235 10.32 -10.52 -1.57
CA SER A 235 11.78 -10.43 -1.66
C SER A 235 12.21 -8.96 -1.59
N ALA A 236 13.51 -8.70 -1.66
CA ALA A 236 14.03 -7.33 -1.82
C ALA A 236 13.53 -6.68 -3.12
N GLU A 237 13.22 -7.45 -4.17
CA GLU A 237 12.83 -6.92 -5.48
C GLU A 237 11.32 -7.03 -5.75
N GLU A 238 10.60 -7.89 -5.04
CA GLU A 238 9.22 -8.23 -5.37
C GLU A 238 8.24 -8.02 -4.21
N ALA A 239 7.00 -7.69 -4.56
CA ALA A 239 5.90 -7.60 -3.62
C ALA A 239 4.59 -8.11 -4.22
N VAL A 240 3.67 -8.49 -3.35
CA VAL A 240 2.26 -8.74 -3.69
C VAL A 240 1.47 -7.53 -3.22
N GLY A 241 0.82 -6.85 -4.16
CA GLY A 241 -0.07 -5.73 -3.92
C GLY A 241 -1.51 -6.20 -3.81
N VAL A 242 -2.25 -5.64 -2.84
CA VAL A 242 -3.70 -5.80 -2.73
C VAL A 242 -4.40 -4.45 -2.68
N GLY A 243 -5.53 -4.36 -3.38
CA GLY A 243 -6.45 -3.23 -3.31
C GLY A 243 -7.89 -3.74 -3.25
N ILE A 244 -8.75 -3.04 -2.53
CA ILE A 244 -10.20 -3.25 -2.60
C ILE A 244 -10.75 -2.22 -3.55
N ASP A 245 -11.64 -2.64 -4.43
CA ASP A 245 -12.31 -1.76 -5.35
C ASP A 245 -13.81 -2.05 -5.41
N THR A 246 -14.55 -1.00 -5.76
CA THR A 246 -15.98 -1.07 -6.03
C THR A 246 -16.15 -0.97 -7.54
N ASP A 247 -16.60 -2.05 -8.17
CA ASP A 247 -17.05 -1.97 -9.55
C ASP A 247 -18.43 -1.31 -9.58
N ILE A 248 -18.43 0.01 -9.74
CA ILE A 248 -19.64 0.85 -9.75
C ILE A 248 -20.55 0.47 -10.93
N PHE A 249 -19.99 0.01 -12.05
CA PHE A 249 -20.77 -0.33 -13.24
C PHE A 249 -21.55 -1.61 -13.02
N ASN A 250 -20.93 -2.60 -12.40
CA ASN A 250 -21.55 -3.90 -12.15
C ASN A 250 -22.18 -4.00 -10.76
N SER A 251 -22.05 -3.00 -9.90
CA SER A 251 -22.55 -3.02 -8.51
C SER A 251 -22.03 -4.21 -7.71
N HIS A 252 -20.72 -4.47 -7.76
CA HIS A 252 -20.05 -5.51 -6.96
C HIS A 252 -18.76 -4.99 -6.35
N TYR A 253 -18.33 -5.60 -5.24
CA TYR A 253 -17.00 -5.37 -4.69
C TYR A 253 -16.01 -6.39 -5.23
N GLN A 254 -14.77 -5.97 -5.40
CA GLN A 254 -13.71 -6.83 -5.88
C GLN A 254 -12.42 -6.64 -5.08
N LEU A 255 -11.73 -7.75 -4.83
CA LEU A 255 -10.36 -7.75 -4.38
C LEU A 255 -9.44 -7.79 -5.60
N ARG A 256 -8.60 -6.78 -5.75
CA ARG A 256 -7.59 -6.69 -6.80
C ARG A 256 -6.25 -7.10 -6.25
N ILE A 257 -5.56 -7.98 -6.96
CA ILE A 257 -4.29 -8.53 -6.51
C ILE A 257 -3.31 -8.50 -7.68
N ALA A 258 -2.08 -8.08 -7.40
CA ALA A 258 -1.00 -8.11 -8.38
C ALA A 258 0.30 -8.54 -7.70
N ARG A 259 1.18 -9.21 -8.45
CA ARG A 259 2.58 -9.40 -8.06
C ARG A 259 3.45 -8.53 -8.93
N ILE A 260 4.36 -7.80 -8.32
CA ILE A 260 5.21 -6.84 -9.01
C ILE A 260 6.67 -7.04 -8.67
N ASN A 261 7.54 -6.63 -9.60
CA ASN A 261 8.97 -6.57 -9.41
C ASN A 261 9.45 -5.12 -9.62
N TYR A 262 10.00 -4.51 -8.56
CA TYR A 262 10.42 -3.11 -8.51
C TYR A 262 11.65 -2.83 -9.37
N LYS A 263 12.56 -3.80 -9.47
CA LYS A 263 13.80 -3.67 -10.24
C LYS A 263 13.53 -3.66 -11.75
N THR A 264 12.63 -4.53 -12.20
CA THR A 264 12.28 -4.65 -13.62
C THR A 264 11.13 -3.73 -14.04
N ALA A 265 10.45 -3.12 -13.06
CA ALA A 265 9.25 -2.30 -13.26
C ALA A 265 8.11 -3.06 -13.97
N GLN A 266 7.90 -4.33 -13.61
CA GLN A 266 6.94 -5.22 -14.27
C GLN A 266 5.96 -5.85 -13.28
N ASN A 267 4.72 -6.03 -13.74
CA ASN A 267 3.79 -6.97 -13.12
C ASN A 267 4.22 -8.40 -13.49
N THR A 268 4.63 -9.19 -12.50
CA THR A 268 5.20 -10.54 -12.67
C THR A 268 4.17 -11.53 -13.24
N TRP A 269 2.88 -11.31 -12.99
CA TRP A 269 1.81 -12.13 -13.60
C TRP A 269 1.39 -11.61 -14.98
N GLY A 270 1.88 -10.44 -15.39
CA GLY A 270 1.48 -9.74 -16.61
C GLY A 270 0.13 -9.02 -16.52
N LYS A 271 -0.71 -9.37 -15.53
CA LYS A 271 -2.03 -8.77 -15.31
C LYS A 271 -2.38 -8.66 -13.82
N GLN A 272 -3.39 -7.84 -13.53
CA GLN A 272 -4.07 -7.82 -12.25
C GLN A 272 -5.04 -9.02 -12.19
N GLN A 273 -5.13 -9.66 -11.03
CA GLN A 273 -6.19 -10.61 -10.73
C GLN A 273 -7.33 -9.85 -10.05
N TYR A 274 -8.55 -10.08 -10.51
CA TYR A 274 -9.77 -9.52 -9.94
C TYR A 274 -10.56 -10.67 -9.33
N VAL A 275 -10.98 -10.51 -8.08
CA VAL A 275 -11.77 -11.51 -7.36
C VAL A 275 -13.06 -10.85 -6.91
N THR A 276 -14.17 -11.23 -7.54
CA THR A 276 -15.50 -10.74 -7.13
C THR A 276 -15.80 -11.24 -5.72
N LEU A 277 -16.16 -10.31 -4.83
CA LEU A 277 -16.52 -10.62 -3.46
C LEU A 277 -18.02 -10.95 -3.39
N PRO A 278 -18.44 -11.96 -2.63
CA PRO A 278 -19.83 -12.40 -2.52
C PRO A 278 -20.64 -11.51 -1.56
N PHE A 279 -20.45 -10.20 -1.69
CA PHE A 279 -21.11 -9.21 -0.85
C PHE A 279 -22.11 -8.42 -1.69
N GLU A 280 -23.26 -8.16 -1.08
CA GLU A 280 -24.27 -7.27 -1.63
C GLU A 280 -23.69 -5.88 -1.70
N TYR A 281 -23.86 -5.19 -2.83
CA TYR A 281 -23.38 -3.83 -2.96
C TYR A 281 -24.25 -2.85 -2.19
N GLU A 282 -23.60 -1.99 -1.41
CA GLU A 282 -24.25 -0.87 -0.74
C GLU A 282 -23.30 0.33 -0.70
N ALA A 283 -23.71 1.46 -1.28
CA ALA A 283 -22.81 2.60 -1.49
C ALA A 283 -22.08 3.12 -0.24
N LYS A 284 -22.60 2.86 0.97
CA LYS A 284 -22.03 3.29 2.25
C LYS A 284 -21.38 2.16 3.07
N ALA A 285 -21.25 0.95 2.52
CA ALA A 285 -20.58 -0.12 3.23
C ALA A 285 -19.07 0.14 3.34
N LYS A 286 -18.50 -0.21 4.48
CA LYS A 286 -17.06 -0.14 4.76
C LYS A 286 -16.43 -1.51 4.48
N LEU A 287 -15.40 -1.55 3.64
CA LEU A 287 -14.64 -2.77 3.35
C LEU A 287 -13.24 -2.71 3.95
N SER A 288 -12.76 -3.86 4.39
CA SER A 288 -11.38 -4.04 4.85
C SER A 288 -10.91 -5.45 4.54
N TYR A 289 -9.60 -5.65 4.56
CA TYR A 289 -9.01 -6.98 4.41
C TYR A 289 -7.80 -7.14 5.33
N ASP A 290 -7.54 -8.40 5.69
CA ASP A 290 -6.37 -8.80 6.46
C ASP A 290 -5.70 -10.01 5.79
N ILE A 291 -4.37 -10.06 5.82
CA ILE A 291 -3.60 -11.25 5.42
C ILE A 291 -3.42 -12.13 6.67
N THR A 292 -4.20 -13.19 6.78
CA THR A 292 -4.22 -14.07 7.97
C THR A 292 -3.15 -15.15 7.90
N ASN A 293 -2.69 -15.52 6.70
CA ASN A 293 -1.56 -16.44 6.51
C ASN A 293 -0.75 -16.04 5.28
N LYS A 294 0.57 -15.84 5.46
CA LYS A 294 1.56 -15.58 4.40
C LYS A 294 2.82 -16.46 4.49
N SER A 295 2.73 -17.55 5.25
CA SER A 295 3.86 -18.46 5.53
C SER A 295 4.22 -19.39 4.36
N SER A 296 3.38 -19.46 3.33
CA SER A 296 3.54 -20.33 2.18
C SER A 296 3.29 -19.56 0.87
N LYS A 297 3.34 -20.27 -0.26
CA LYS A 297 2.99 -19.74 -1.59
C LYS A 297 1.49 -19.46 -1.74
N ILE A 298 0.66 -20.00 -0.85
CA ILE A 298 -0.77 -19.71 -0.79
C ILE A 298 -0.97 -18.75 0.37
N TRP A 299 -1.48 -17.56 0.06
CA TRP A 299 -1.83 -16.55 1.04
C TRP A 299 -3.32 -16.57 1.29
N THR A 300 -3.69 -16.43 2.56
CA THR A 300 -5.08 -16.40 3.00
C THR A 300 -5.47 -14.99 3.35
N TYR A 301 -6.45 -14.46 2.63
CA TYR A 301 -7.02 -13.13 2.81
C TYR A 301 -8.38 -13.26 3.47
N LYS A 302 -8.60 -12.50 4.53
CA LYS A 302 -9.91 -12.36 5.15
C LYS A 302 -10.44 -10.98 4.78
N VAL A 303 -11.51 -10.92 4.00
CA VAL A 303 -12.15 -9.66 3.60
C VAL A 303 -13.43 -9.50 4.40
N ASN A 304 -13.61 -8.33 4.99
CA ASN A 304 -14.76 -7.99 5.82
C ASN A 304 -15.52 -6.84 5.18
N ILE A 305 -16.84 -6.87 5.32
CA ILE A 305 -17.73 -5.77 4.97
C ILE A 305 -18.62 -5.44 6.17
N THR A 306 -18.79 -4.14 6.43
CA THR A 306 -19.76 -3.61 7.39
C THR A 306 -20.75 -2.73 6.63
N TYR A 307 -22.00 -3.14 6.62
CA TYR A 307 -23.12 -2.40 6.01
C TYR A 307 -23.54 -1.22 6.89
N TYR A 308 -24.29 -0.27 6.33
CA TYR A 308 -24.70 0.95 7.05
C TYR A 308 -25.62 0.65 8.24
N ASP A 309 -26.40 -0.44 8.17
CA ASP A 309 -27.24 -0.92 9.28
C ASP A 309 -26.42 -1.59 10.42
N GLY A 310 -25.10 -1.70 10.25
CA GLY A 310 -24.18 -2.35 11.19
C GLY A 310 -24.02 -3.86 10.97
N THR A 311 -24.72 -4.46 10.01
CA THR A 311 -24.56 -5.86 9.64
C THR A 311 -23.13 -6.10 9.15
N LYS A 312 -22.50 -7.20 9.59
CA LYS A 312 -21.14 -7.58 9.21
C LYS A 312 -21.14 -8.90 8.47
N LYS A 313 -20.43 -8.97 7.36
CA LYS A 313 -20.16 -10.22 6.63
C LYS A 313 -18.66 -10.36 6.41
N GLU A 314 -18.21 -11.59 6.24
CA GLU A 314 -16.80 -11.91 6.00
C GLU A 314 -16.67 -13.01 4.94
N VAL A 315 -15.54 -13.00 4.23
CA VAL A 315 -15.16 -14.03 3.27
C VAL A 315 -13.67 -14.31 3.39
N THR A 316 -13.29 -15.58 3.22
CA THR A 316 -11.89 -16.01 3.22
C THR A 316 -11.48 -16.47 1.83
N LEU A 317 -10.46 -15.83 1.26
CA LEU A 317 -9.91 -16.13 -0.05
C LEU A 317 -8.51 -16.73 0.08
N ASN A 318 -8.22 -17.76 -0.70
CA ASN A 318 -6.89 -18.36 -0.77
C ASN A 318 -6.30 -18.11 -2.15
N VAL A 319 -5.16 -17.44 -2.22
CA VAL A 319 -4.55 -17.02 -3.49
C VAL A 319 -3.13 -17.56 -3.57
N ASN A 320 -2.82 -18.23 -4.68
CA ASN A 320 -1.47 -18.65 -4.99
C ASN A 320 -0.67 -17.44 -5.50
N ILE A 321 0.27 -16.96 -4.70
CA ILE A 321 1.05 -15.77 -5.04
C ILE A 321 2.10 -16.01 -6.13
N GLU A 322 2.34 -17.24 -6.57
CA GLU A 322 3.23 -17.51 -7.72
C GLU A 322 2.58 -17.18 -9.05
N ASN A 323 1.28 -17.43 -9.20
CA ASN A 323 0.59 -17.33 -10.49
C ASN A 323 -0.74 -16.55 -10.43
N GLY A 324 -1.16 -16.10 -9.25
CA GLY A 324 -2.40 -15.35 -9.05
C GLY A 324 -3.68 -16.19 -8.99
N ALA A 325 -3.59 -17.53 -9.04
CA ALA A 325 -4.77 -18.39 -9.03
C ALA A 325 -5.49 -18.34 -7.67
N VAL A 326 -6.81 -18.16 -7.70
CA VAL A 326 -7.67 -18.17 -6.51
C VAL A 326 -8.26 -19.56 -6.33
N GLN A 327 -8.11 -20.14 -5.13
CA GLN A 327 -8.71 -21.45 -4.84
C GLN A 327 -10.20 -21.27 -4.53
N GLY A 328 -11.05 -22.11 -5.14
CA GLY A 328 -12.50 -22.08 -4.94
C GLY A 328 -13.26 -21.08 -5.82
N GLU A 329 -12.64 -20.56 -6.89
CA GLU A 329 -13.28 -19.63 -7.83
C GLU A 329 -14.59 -20.19 -8.43
N ASP A 330 -14.67 -21.51 -8.64
CA ASP A 330 -15.89 -22.21 -9.07
C ASP A 330 -17.03 -22.13 -8.02
N ASP A 331 -16.70 -22.12 -6.73
CA ASP A 331 -17.68 -21.99 -5.63
C ASP A 331 -18.18 -20.54 -5.47
N TYR A 332 -17.34 -19.54 -5.82
CA TYR A 332 -17.71 -18.13 -5.74
C TYR A 332 -18.70 -17.70 -6.82
N ASN A 333 -18.51 -18.17 -8.06
CA ASN A 333 -19.52 -17.97 -9.11
C ASN A 333 -20.84 -18.66 -8.74
N SER A 334 -20.79 -19.86 -8.15
CA SER A 334 -21.98 -20.54 -7.64
C SER A 334 -22.71 -19.76 -6.52
N LEU A 335 -21.99 -19.04 -5.67
CA LEU A 335 -22.58 -18.15 -4.65
C LEU A 335 -23.21 -16.89 -5.26
N LEU A 336 -22.59 -16.31 -6.28
CA LEU A 336 -23.13 -15.18 -7.05
C LEU A 336 -24.41 -15.58 -7.79
N ASP A 337 -24.40 -16.76 -8.43
CA ASP A 337 -25.59 -17.34 -9.08
C ASP A 337 -26.72 -17.54 -8.09
N SER A 338 -26.41 -18.06 -6.89
CA SER A 338 -27.38 -18.22 -5.81
C SER A 338 -27.93 -16.88 -5.32
N TYR A 339 -27.11 -15.83 -5.26
CA TYR A 339 -27.52 -14.51 -4.78
C TYR A 339 -28.38 -13.77 -5.82
N ASN A 340 -27.97 -13.75 -7.09
CA ASN A 340 -28.75 -13.19 -8.19
C ASN A 340 -30.07 -13.94 -8.38
N SER A 341 -30.05 -15.27 -8.24
CA SER A 341 -31.26 -16.10 -8.28
C SER A 341 -32.24 -15.78 -7.14
N LEU A 342 -31.76 -15.32 -5.97
CA LEU A 342 -32.64 -14.87 -4.89
C LEU A 342 -33.16 -13.45 -5.11
N LEU A 343 -32.32 -12.54 -5.63
CA LEU A 343 -32.70 -11.14 -5.87
C LEU A 343 -33.75 -10.96 -6.96
N ILE A 344 -33.65 -11.75 -8.04
CA ILE A 344 -34.56 -11.66 -9.19
C ILE A 344 -35.98 -12.13 -8.85
N VAL A 345 -36.15 -13.00 -7.85
CA VAL A 345 -37.48 -13.50 -7.44
C VAL A 345 -38.36 -12.35 -7.00
N GLY A 346 -39.49 -12.18 -7.67
CA GLY A 346 -40.39 -11.07 -7.43
C GLY A 346 -41.13 -10.67 -8.70
N LYS A 347 -42.00 -9.66 -8.56
CA LYS A 347 -42.75 -9.08 -9.66
C LYS A 347 -42.09 -7.79 -10.10
N TRP A 348 -42.00 -7.61 -11.41
CA TRP A 348 -41.30 -6.53 -12.06
C TRP A 348 -42.19 -5.91 -13.14
N GLU A 349 -42.27 -4.59 -13.16
CA GLU A 349 -43.02 -3.80 -14.15
C GLU A 349 -42.04 -3.13 -15.11
N MET A 350 -42.27 -3.29 -16.42
CA MET A 350 -41.44 -2.73 -17.47
C MET A 350 -41.56 -1.20 -17.47
N THR A 351 -40.41 -0.54 -17.43
CA THR A 351 -40.27 0.92 -17.49
C THR A 351 -39.59 1.39 -18.76
N ILE A 352 -38.76 0.55 -19.38
CA ILE A 352 -38.11 0.81 -20.68
C ILE A 352 -38.17 -0.47 -21.49
N GLY A 353 -38.62 -0.37 -22.74
CA GLY A 353 -38.78 -1.50 -23.66
C GLY A 353 -39.98 -1.28 -24.59
N ASN A 354 -40.16 -2.17 -25.55
CA ASN A 354 -41.26 -2.13 -26.53
C ASN A 354 -41.96 -3.49 -26.68
N ALA A 355 -41.97 -4.31 -25.62
CA ALA A 355 -42.64 -5.60 -25.63
C ALA A 355 -44.14 -5.48 -25.29
N VAL A 356 -44.93 -6.46 -25.72
CA VAL A 356 -46.35 -6.59 -25.37
C VAL A 356 -46.51 -6.92 -23.89
N ALA A 357 -45.60 -7.73 -23.35
CA ALA A 357 -45.53 -8.04 -21.94
C ALA A 357 -44.99 -6.84 -21.15
N THR A 358 -45.80 -6.29 -20.24
CA THR A 358 -45.40 -5.15 -19.41
C THR A 358 -44.98 -5.56 -18.01
N HIS A 359 -45.21 -6.80 -17.60
CA HIS A 359 -44.83 -7.32 -16.29
C HIS A 359 -44.21 -8.70 -16.40
N VAL A 360 -43.25 -8.99 -15.53
CA VAL A 360 -42.68 -10.33 -15.34
C VAL A 360 -42.62 -10.69 -13.87
N THR A 361 -42.99 -11.92 -13.53
CA THR A 361 -42.85 -12.47 -12.19
C THR A 361 -41.92 -13.67 -12.20
N TYR A 362 -40.75 -13.53 -11.59
CA TYR A 362 -39.82 -14.64 -11.39
C TYR A 362 -40.10 -15.31 -10.04
N LYS A 363 -40.17 -16.64 -10.04
CA LYS A 363 -40.46 -17.45 -8.85
C LYS A 363 -39.23 -18.22 -8.40
N ASN A 364 -39.19 -18.57 -7.12
CA ASN A 364 -38.07 -19.29 -6.50
C ASN A 364 -37.93 -20.75 -7.00
N ASP A 365 -38.91 -21.26 -7.73
CA ASP A 365 -38.86 -22.60 -8.33
C ASP A 365 -38.21 -22.61 -9.73
N GLY A 366 -37.66 -21.48 -10.18
CA GLY A 366 -37.04 -21.34 -11.50
C GLY A 366 -38.05 -21.12 -12.63
N THR A 367 -39.30 -20.75 -12.32
CA THR A 367 -40.31 -20.40 -13.33
C THR A 367 -40.57 -18.90 -13.39
N PHE A 368 -40.97 -18.40 -14.56
CA PHE A 368 -41.41 -17.03 -14.74
C PHE A 368 -42.81 -16.95 -15.36
N GLU A 369 -43.44 -15.80 -15.22
CA GLU A 369 -44.73 -15.47 -15.84
C GLU A 369 -44.72 -14.02 -16.35
N TYR A 370 -44.90 -13.85 -17.65
CA TYR A 370 -45.10 -12.56 -18.30
C TYR A 370 -46.59 -12.24 -18.45
N THR A 371 -46.97 -11.01 -18.16
CA THR A 371 -48.34 -10.50 -18.34
C THR A 371 -48.32 -9.10 -18.93
N SER A 372 -49.47 -8.66 -19.47
CA SER A 372 -49.64 -7.31 -20.01
C SER A 372 -50.75 -6.56 -19.26
N THR A 373 -50.51 -5.27 -19.02
CA THR A 373 -51.53 -4.33 -18.53
C THR A 373 -52.41 -3.79 -19.65
N GLU A 374 -51.95 -3.88 -20.90
CA GLU A 374 -52.71 -3.44 -22.09
C GLU A 374 -53.62 -4.56 -22.61
N ASP A 375 -53.19 -5.83 -22.48
CA ASP A 375 -53.97 -7.01 -22.81
C ASP A 375 -54.04 -7.98 -21.62
N ASN A 376 -55.15 -7.94 -20.88
CA ASN A 376 -55.39 -8.81 -19.72
C ASN A 376 -55.48 -10.30 -20.07
N SER A 377 -55.59 -10.67 -21.35
CA SER A 377 -55.59 -12.07 -21.79
C SER A 377 -54.18 -12.58 -22.14
N TYR A 378 -53.22 -11.68 -22.29
CA TYR A 378 -51.84 -12.02 -22.60
C TYR A 378 -51.14 -12.62 -21.37
N LYS A 379 -50.69 -13.86 -21.54
CA LYS A 379 -49.98 -14.59 -20.51
C LYS A 379 -49.00 -15.58 -21.15
N GLU A 380 -47.73 -15.41 -20.82
CA GLU A 380 -46.67 -16.32 -21.20
C GLU A 380 -45.97 -16.83 -19.94
N MET A 381 -45.52 -18.07 -19.98
CA MET A 381 -44.85 -18.70 -18.84
C MET A 381 -43.67 -19.50 -19.35
N GLY A 382 -42.69 -19.67 -18.49
CA GLY A 382 -41.51 -20.44 -18.83
C GLY A 382 -40.68 -20.78 -17.62
N LYS A 383 -39.46 -21.22 -17.91
CA LYS A 383 -38.41 -21.48 -16.93
C LYS A 383 -37.24 -20.55 -17.18
N TYR A 384 -36.57 -20.14 -16.11
CA TYR A 384 -35.38 -19.32 -16.18
C TYR A 384 -34.24 -19.93 -15.38
N LYS A 385 -33.02 -19.49 -15.68
CA LYS A 385 -31.84 -19.70 -14.84
C LYS A 385 -30.91 -18.50 -14.97
N ILE A 386 -30.06 -18.31 -13.97
CA ILE A 386 -28.97 -17.34 -13.98
C ILE A 386 -27.65 -18.10 -13.94
N ASP A 387 -26.69 -17.65 -14.75
CA ASP A 387 -25.31 -18.14 -14.77
C ASP A 387 -24.39 -16.93 -14.96
N GLY A 388 -23.68 -16.57 -13.89
CA GLY A 388 -22.95 -15.33 -13.72
C GLY A 388 -23.85 -14.09 -13.87
N ASN A 389 -23.57 -13.30 -14.91
CA ASN A 389 -24.32 -12.11 -15.26
C ASN A 389 -25.34 -12.34 -16.39
N LYS A 390 -25.64 -13.60 -16.73
CA LYS A 390 -26.58 -13.93 -17.81
C LYS A 390 -27.88 -14.46 -17.26
N LEU A 391 -28.98 -13.94 -17.79
CA LEU A 391 -30.32 -14.45 -17.60
C LEU A 391 -30.69 -15.29 -18.82
N TYR A 392 -31.14 -16.52 -18.57
CA TYR A 392 -31.67 -17.41 -19.59
C TYR A 392 -33.15 -17.61 -19.34
N GLU A 393 -33.97 -17.41 -20.35
CA GLU A 393 -35.41 -17.62 -20.30
C GLU A 393 -35.83 -18.57 -21.42
N MET A 394 -36.65 -19.57 -21.10
CA MET A 394 -37.24 -20.49 -22.07
C MET A 394 -38.74 -20.51 -21.86
N PHE A 395 -39.46 -20.01 -22.85
CA PHE A 395 -40.92 -20.00 -22.90
C PHE A 395 -41.45 -21.43 -23.04
N SER A 396 -42.63 -21.70 -22.50
CA SER A 396 -43.17 -23.08 -22.40
C SER A 396 -43.53 -23.69 -23.76
N ASP A 397 -43.75 -22.86 -24.77
CA ASP A 397 -44.04 -23.20 -26.16
C ASP A 397 -42.82 -23.12 -27.08
N GLU A 398 -41.64 -22.84 -26.52
CA GLU A 398 -40.36 -22.77 -27.24
C GLU A 398 -39.35 -23.78 -26.68
N ASP A 399 -38.40 -24.20 -27.53
CA ASP A 399 -37.34 -25.15 -27.17
C ASP A 399 -35.95 -24.49 -27.06
N GLU A 400 -35.86 -23.18 -27.27
CA GLU A 400 -34.62 -22.41 -27.26
C GLU A 400 -34.56 -21.46 -26.05
N TRP A 401 -33.35 -21.17 -25.59
CA TRP A 401 -33.13 -20.19 -24.53
C TRP A 401 -32.91 -18.82 -25.16
N ILE A 402 -33.72 -17.85 -24.74
CA ILE A 402 -33.40 -16.45 -24.91
C ILE A 402 -32.37 -16.09 -23.86
N ILE A 403 -31.29 -15.45 -24.29
CA ILE A 403 -30.15 -15.11 -23.45
C ILE A 403 -30.08 -13.60 -23.34
N SER A 404 -30.00 -13.10 -22.11
CA SER A 404 -29.79 -11.68 -21.86
C SER A 404 -28.61 -11.46 -20.91
N ASP A 405 -27.83 -10.41 -21.16
CA ASP A 405 -26.91 -9.87 -20.16
C ASP A 405 -27.70 -9.06 -19.13
N ILE A 406 -27.53 -9.39 -17.85
CA ILE A 406 -28.02 -8.59 -16.72
C ILE A 406 -27.08 -7.39 -16.59
N LEU A 407 -27.59 -6.21 -16.93
CA LEU A 407 -26.87 -4.94 -16.81
C LEU A 407 -26.96 -4.38 -15.39
N LEU A 408 -28.08 -4.62 -14.71
CA LEU A 408 -28.31 -4.20 -13.32
C LEU A 408 -29.37 -5.10 -12.70
N LEU A 409 -29.09 -5.66 -11.52
CA LEU A 409 -30.05 -6.36 -10.68
C LEU A 409 -29.85 -5.95 -9.22
N ASN A 410 -30.85 -5.33 -8.62
CA ASN A 410 -30.88 -5.01 -7.19
C ASN A 410 -32.31 -5.15 -6.64
N SER A 411 -32.56 -4.77 -5.39
CA SER A 411 -33.88 -4.90 -4.76
C SER A 411 -35.00 -4.09 -5.44
N MET A 412 -34.69 -3.13 -6.32
CA MET A 412 -35.66 -2.23 -6.94
C MET A 412 -35.66 -2.28 -8.47
N THR A 413 -34.54 -2.60 -9.11
CA THR A 413 -34.38 -2.48 -10.57
C THR A 413 -33.77 -3.74 -11.17
N LEU A 414 -34.34 -4.18 -12.30
CA LEU A 414 -33.79 -5.19 -13.20
C LEU A 414 -33.60 -4.52 -14.56
N SER A 415 -32.40 -4.58 -15.13
CA SER A 415 -32.13 -4.13 -16.50
C SER A 415 -31.33 -5.18 -17.25
N VAL A 416 -31.78 -5.49 -18.47
CA VAL A 416 -31.24 -6.57 -19.28
C VAL A 416 -31.02 -6.12 -20.73
N GLN A 417 -30.04 -6.73 -21.39
CA GLN A 417 -29.75 -6.59 -22.81
C GLN A 417 -29.83 -7.96 -23.45
N GLU A 418 -30.76 -8.15 -24.39
CA GLU A 418 -30.88 -9.40 -25.11
C GLU A 418 -29.67 -9.62 -26.03
N LEU A 419 -29.25 -10.87 -26.13
CA LEU A 419 -28.13 -11.35 -26.92
C LEU A 419 -28.62 -12.27 -28.04
N GLU A 420 -27.85 -12.33 -29.12
CA GLU A 420 -28.01 -13.31 -30.18
C GLU A 420 -27.75 -14.72 -29.62
N ALA A 421 -28.10 -15.75 -30.39
CA ALA A 421 -27.94 -17.16 -30.00
C ALA A 421 -26.48 -17.57 -29.69
N ASP A 422 -25.49 -16.73 -30.04
CA ASP A 422 -24.08 -16.94 -29.66
C ASP A 422 -23.78 -16.60 -28.19
N GLY A 423 -24.72 -15.97 -27.48
CA GLY A 423 -24.60 -15.58 -26.08
C GLY A 423 -23.57 -14.46 -25.82
N VAL A 424 -23.11 -13.78 -26.87
CA VAL A 424 -22.04 -12.75 -26.81
C VAL A 424 -22.44 -11.47 -27.54
N THR A 425 -23.12 -11.57 -28.67
CA THR A 425 -23.45 -10.43 -29.53
C THR A 425 -24.77 -9.79 -29.07
N PRO A 426 -24.80 -8.48 -28.73
CA PRO A 426 -26.06 -7.83 -28.38
C PRO A 426 -26.99 -7.66 -29.59
N THR A 427 -28.27 -8.00 -29.44
CA THR A 427 -29.31 -7.77 -30.47
C THR A 427 -29.68 -6.29 -30.58
N GLY A 428 -29.32 -5.48 -29.57
CA GLY A 428 -29.68 -4.08 -29.43
C GLY A 428 -30.99 -3.83 -28.68
N GLN A 429 -31.73 -4.89 -28.30
CA GLN A 429 -32.96 -4.79 -27.52
C GLN A 429 -32.65 -4.69 -26.02
N LYS A 430 -33.09 -3.61 -25.38
CA LYS A 430 -32.88 -3.34 -23.95
C LYS A 430 -34.21 -3.24 -23.24
N TYR A 431 -34.26 -3.87 -22.08
CA TYR A 431 -35.41 -3.81 -21.20
C TYR A 431 -34.97 -3.38 -19.81
N SER A 432 -35.77 -2.50 -19.19
CA SER A 432 -35.64 -2.15 -17.78
C SER A 432 -36.96 -2.31 -17.09
N TYR A 433 -36.91 -2.83 -15.88
CA TYR A 433 -38.05 -3.11 -15.04
C TYR A 433 -37.83 -2.55 -13.62
N GLN A 434 -38.92 -2.13 -12.99
CA GLN A 434 -38.98 -1.72 -11.60
C GLN A 434 -39.74 -2.76 -10.79
N ARG A 435 -39.28 -3.04 -9.57
CA ARG A 435 -39.92 -4.02 -8.70
C ARG A 435 -41.27 -3.49 -8.19
N VAL A 436 -42.28 -4.34 -8.18
CA VAL A 436 -43.62 -4.03 -7.67
C VAL A 436 -44.05 -5.12 -6.68
N GLU A 437 -44.79 -4.72 -5.64
CA GLU A 437 -45.29 -5.62 -4.59
C GLU A 437 -46.48 -6.49 -5.04
#